data_AF-A0A968JQ88-F1
#
_entry.id   AF-A0A968JQ88-F1
#
_cell.length_a   1.000
_cell.length_b   1.000
_cell.length_c   1.000
_cell.angle_alpha   90.00
_cell.angle_beta   90.00
_cell.angle_gamma   90.00
#
_symmetry.space_group_name_H-M   'P 1'
#
loop_
_entity.id
_entity.type
_entity.pdbx_description
1 polymer ?
#
loop_
_entity_poly.entity_id
_entity_poly.type
_entity_poly.pdbx_seq_one_letter_code
_entity_poly.pdbx_strand_id
1 'polypeptide(L)'
;MRFENKDWYGIQQAAKERAQLYREKVGETSEEIQQFLDKEIHNHIVWREIKDMYYEDIMNFNTRNIAETFYNSVFRHIHRNSNIGADEELMFVNATGSYREYKSTEPIYYTFYLGKNLKPTFDQIFSLYNFDAPFENLERDIHYLTTTLSSNLKALAVSNFTGIRLEILKSIFFRNKGAYIVGRLYIHNRPYPFVMPLLHGEQGIFVDALLLRYNDVSSIFSYNRSYFLTDVDIVHETVDFLYSIMPTKSLGELYNSIGFEKHGKTVFYRDFVRHLARTEDKFVIAPGIPGMVMIAIHTAIL
;
A
#
# COMPACT_ATOMS: atom_id res chain seq x y z
N MET A 1 -4.79 -11.04 -17.07
CA MET A 1 -4.06 -11.24 -18.33
C MET A 1 -2.52 -11.41 -18.22
N ARG A 2 -1.69 -10.54 -17.61
CA ARG A 2 -0.21 -10.74 -17.69
C ARG A 2 0.33 -11.92 -16.87
N PHE A 3 -0.12 -12.09 -15.62
CA PHE A 3 0.29 -13.20 -14.75
C PHE A 3 -0.14 -14.55 -15.32
N GLU A 4 -1.38 -14.63 -15.80
CA GLU A 4 -1.98 -15.85 -16.38
C GLU A 4 -1.31 -16.26 -17.69
N ASN A 5 -0.82 -15.30 -18.48
CA ASN A 5 -0.07 -15.56 -19.71
C ASN A 5 1.43 -15.78 -19.49
N LYS A 6 1.89 -15.85 -18.23
CA LYS A 6 3.32 -15.89 -17.86
C LYS A 6 4.16 -14.75 -18.47
N ASP A 7 3.55 -13.59 -18.75
CA ASP A 7 4.23 -12.43 -19.32
C ASP A 7 5.00 -11.65 -18.26
N TRP A 8 6.11 -12.23 -17.81
CA TRP A 8 6.96 -11.66 -16.75
C TRP A 8 7.63 -10.35 -17.16
N TYR A 9 8.00 -10.24 -18.44
CA TYR A 9 8.56 -9.02 -19.00
C TYR A 9 7.53 -7.91 -19.01
N GLY A 10 6.29 -8.18 -19.44
CA GLY A 10 5.19 -7.23 -19.39
C GLY A 10 4.82 -6.79 -17.98
N ILE A 11 4.89 -7.67 -16.98
CA ILE A 11 4.69 -7.27 -15.57
C ILE A 11 5.77 -6.28 -15.11
N GLN A 12 7.04 -6.55 -15.42
CA GLN A 12 8.13 -5.64 -15.08
C GLN A 12 8.00 -4.30 -15.80
N GLN A 13 7.61 -4.33 -17.07
CA GLN A 13 7.40 -3.14 -17.88
C GLN A 13 6.24 -2.30 -17.34
N ALA A 14 5.11 -2.92 -17.01
CA ALA A 14 3.96 -2.25 -16.41
C ALA A 14 4.30 -1.60 -15.06
N ALA A 15 5.13 -2.25 -14.24
CA ALA A 15 5.59 -1.68 -12.98
C ALA A 15 6.45 -0.42 -13.20
N LYS A 16 7.30 -0.40 -14.23
CA LYS A 16 8.10 0.78 -14.61
C LYS A 16 7.22 1.90 -15.14
N GLU A 17 6.31 1.60 -16.07
CA GLU A 17 5.36 2.56 -16.65
C GLU A 17 4.51 3.22 -15.56
N ARG A 18 3.98 2.43 -14.61
CA ARG A 18 3.23 2.97 -13.46
C ARG A 18 4.07 3.94 -12.62
N ALA A 19 5.35 3.63 -12.40
CA ALA A 19 6.24 4.51 -11.63
C ALA A 19 6.58 5.83 -12.38
N GLN A 20 6.54 5.80 -13.71
CA GLN A 20 6.80 6.95 -14.57
C GLN A 20 5.56 7.84 -14.76
N LEU A 21 4.38 7.24 -14.88
CA LEU A 21 3.10 7.91 -15.14
C LEU A 21 2.86 9.12 -14.23
N TYR A 22 3.12 8.99 -12.92
CA TYR A 22 2.94 10.10 -12.00
C TYR A 22 3.85 11.30 -12.35
N ARG A 23 5.12 11.04 -12.72
CA ARG A 23 6.07 12.11 -13.05
C ARG A 23 5.69 12.79 -14.36
N GLU A 24 5.23 12.01 -15.34
CA GLU A 24 4.73 12.53 -16.61
C GLU A 24 3.53 13.45 -16.38
N LYS A 25 2.54 13.00 -15.61
CA LYS A 25 1.36 13.82 -15.30
C LYS A 25 1.71 15.08 -14.51
N VAL A 26 2.65 15.01 -13.57
CA VAL A 26 3.14 16.22 -12.89
C VAL A 26 3.81 17.18 -13.89
N GLY A 27 4.65 16.67 -14.80
CA GLY A 27 5.31 17.49 -15.82
C GLY A 27 4.33 18.15 -16.77
N GLU A 28 3.42 17.38 -17.37
CA GLU A 28 2.36 17.86 -18.26
C GLU A 28 1.51 18.95 -17.58
N THR A 29 1.00 18.69 -16.38
CA THR A 29 0.21 19.67 -15.62
C THR A 29 1.03 20.91 -15.25
N SER A 30 2.31 20.75 -14.89
CA SER A 30 3.18 21.89 -14.63
C SER A 30 3.42 22.75 -15.87
N GLU A 31 3.55 22.17 -17.05
CA GLU A 31 3.70 22.91 -18.30
C GLU A 31 2.43 23.69 -18.65
N GLU A 32 1.26 23.06 -18.53
CA GLU A 32 -0.03 23.72 -18.76
C GLU A 32 -0.25 24.90 -17.81
N ILE A 33 0.02 24.74 -16.51
CA ILE A 33 -0.12 25.81 -15.51
C ILE A 33 0.87 26.95 -15.77
N GLN A 34 2.11 26.64 -16.14
CA GLN A 34 3.12 27.66 -16.47
C GLN A 34 2.67 28.51 -17.67
N GLN A 35 2.11 27.89 -18.71
CA GLN A 35 1.59 28.62 -19.87
C GLN A 35 0.35 29.44 -19.52
N PHE A 36 -0.54 28.91 -18.66
CA PHE A 36 -1.78 29.59 -18.28
C PHE A 36 -1.56 30.80 -17.38
N LEU A 37 -0.70 30.67 -16.36
CA LEU A 37 -0.43 31.75 -15.40
C LEU A 37 0.57 32.79 -15.93
N ASP A 38 1.45 32.41 -16.88
CA ASP A 38 2.46 33.29 -17.49
C ASP A 38 3.22 34.13 -16.44
N LYS A 39 2.94 35.43 -16.36
CA LYS A 39 3.59 36.37 -15.43
C LYS A 39 3.21 36.15 -13.96
N GLU A 40 2.06 35.54 -13.70
CA GLU A 40 1.54 35.29 -12.35
C GLU A 40 2.06 33.98 -11.75
N ILE A 41 2.89 33.21 -12.48
CA ILE A 41 3.38 31.89 -12.05
C ILE A 41 4.17 31.91 -10.73
N HIS A 42 4.74 33.05 -10.35
CA HIS A 42 5.46 33.23 -9.08
C HIS A 42 4.71 34.14 -8.09
N ASN A 43 3.45 34.49 -8.36
CA ASN A 43 2.66 35.31 -7.46
C ASN A 43 2.14 34.48 -6.27
N HIS A 44 2.59 34.82 -5.07
CA HIS A 44 2.21 34.13 -3.83
C HIS A 44 0.72 34.22 -3.53
N ILE A 45 0.07 35.36 -3.82
CA ILE A 45 -1.36 35.56 -3.55
C ILE A 45 -2.18 34.63 -4.44
N VAL A 46 -1.83 34.57 -5.72
CA VAL A 46 -2.48 33.69 -6.70
C VAL A 46 -2.33 32.23 -6.29
N TRP A 47 -1.14 31.78 -5.87
CA TRP A 47 -0.96 30.39 -5.43
C TRP A 47 -1.72 30.05 -4.15
N ARG A 48 -1.89 31.00 -3.23
CA ARG A 48 -2.74 30.82 -2.05
C ARG A 48 -4.20 30.60 -2.46
N GLU A 49 -4.73 31.44 -3.35
CA GLU A 49 -6.10 31.30 -3.87
C GLU A 49 -6.29 29.99 -4.64
N ILE A 50 -5.34 29.61 -5.49
CA ILE A 50 -5.38 28.32 -6.21
C ILE A 50 -5.44 27.16 -5.22
N LYS A 51 -4.64 27.19 -4.15
CA LYS A 51 -4.65 26.12 -3.14
C LYS A 51 -6.00 26.03 -2.44
N ASP A 52 -6.59 27.16 -2.06
CA ASP A 52 -7.89 27.21 -1.38
C ASP A 52 -9.00 26.69 -2.29
N MET A 53 -9.03 27.10 -3.57
CA MET A 53 -9.98 26.57 -4.55
C MET A 53 -9.78 25.08 -4.81
N TYR A 54 -8.52 24.64 -4.98
CA TYR A 54 -8.20 23.22 -5.16
C TYR A 54 -8.64 22.40 -3.95
N TYR A 55 -8.49 22.93 -2.75
CA TYR A 55 -8.93 22.30 -1.52
C TYR A 55 -10.44 22.08 -1.49
N GLU A 56 -11.22 23.10 -1.88
CA GLU A 56 -12.68 23.01 -1.99
C GLU A 56 -13.11 21.94 -3.01
N ASP A 57 -12.46 21.91 -4.18
CA ASP A 57 -12.77 20.96 -5.26
C ASP A 57 -12.55 19.50 -4.85
N ILE A 58 -11.45 19.21 -4.15
CA ILE A 58 -11.11 17.84 -3.74
C ILE A 58 -11.80 17.42 -2.44
N MET A 59 -12.57 18.31 -1.79
CA MET A 59 -13.11 18.07 -0.45
C MET A 59 -13.93 16.78 -0.39
N ASN A 60 -14.65 16.47 -1.48
CA ASN A 60 -15.55 15.32 -1.61
C ASN A 60 -14.90 14.08 -2.26
N PHE A 61 -13.60 14.10 -2.55
CA PHE A 61 -12.91 13.00 -3.20
C PHE A 61 -12.43 11.97 -2.17
N ASN A 62 -12.69 10.69 -2.42
CA ASN A 62 -12.16 9.57 -1.63
C ASN A 62 -10.61 9.47 -1.66
N THR A 63 -9.97 10.17 -2.61
CA THR A 63 -8.52 10.24 -2.84
C THR A 63 -7.93 11.62 -2.51
N ARG A 64 -8.66 12.48 -1.77
CA ARG A 64 -8.23 13.83 -1.39
C ARG A 64 -6.78 13.92 -0.88
N ASN A 65 -6.36 13.01 -0.01
CA ASN A 65 -4.98 12.96 0.51
C ASN A 65 -3.91 12.74 -0.57
N ILE A 66 -4.24 11.99 -1.61
CA ILE A 66 -3.38 11.77 -2.77
C ILE A 66 -3.41 13.00 -3.67
N ALA A 67 -4.59 13.63 -3.84
CA ALA A 67 -4.74 14.87 -4.59
C ALA A 67 -3.92 16.04 -3.97
N GLU A 68 -3.89 16.17 -2.63
CA GLU A 68 -2.99 17.10 -1.92
C GLU A 68 -1.51 16.84 -2.28
N THR A 69 -1.12 15.57 -2.38
CA THR A 69 0.25 15.19 -2.76
C THR A 69 0.56 15.54 -4.21
N PHE A 70 -0.41 15.36 -5.11
CA PHE A 70 -0.28 15.74 -6.50
C PHE A 70 -0.09 17.26 -6.64
N TYR A 71 -0.92 18.05 -5.98
CA TYR A 71 -0.76 19.50 -5.89
C TYR A 71 0.64 19.89 -5.40
N ASN A 72 1.08 19.32 -4.28
CA ASN A 72 2.41 19.59 -3.73
C ASN A 72 3.54 19.24 -4.72
N SER A 73 3.34 18.21 -5.54
CA SER A 73 4.32 17.77 -6.54
C SER A 73 4.38 18.75 -7.71
N VAL A 74 3.24 19.21 -8.21
CA VAL A 74 3.13 20.22 -9.28
C VAL A 74 3.71 21.55 -8.82
N PHE A 75 3.32 22.03 -7.64
CA PHE A 75 3.85 23.25 -7.05
C PHE A 75 5.38 23.19 -6.92
N ARG A 76 5.92 22.12 -6.32
CA ARG A 76 7.39 21.94 -6.20
C ARG A 76 8.08 21.81 -7.55
N HIS A 77 7.44 21.24 -8.57
CA HIS A 77 8.04 21.09 -9.89
C HIS A 77 8.19 22.45 -10.59
N ILE A 78 7.16 23.29 -10.52
CA ILE A 78 7.17 24.67 -11.05
C ILE A 78 8.24 25.51 -10.34
N HIS A 79 8.29 25.43 -9.00
CA HIS A 79 9.20 26.24 -8.19
C HIS A 79 10.56 25.58 -7.91
N ARG A 80 10.98 24.59 -8.71
CA ARG A 80 12.22 23.81 -8.47
C ARG A 80 13.50 24.65 -8.42
N ASN A 81 13.51 25.80 -9.08
CA ASN A 81 14.64 26.73 -9.12
C ASN A 81 14.56 27.80 -8.03
N SER A 82 13.45 27.84 -7.28
CA SER A 82 13.23 28.72 -6.15
C SER A 82 13.66 27.96 -4.88
N ASN A 83 14.38 28.62 -3.97
CA ASN A 83 14.78 28.02 -2.68
C ASN A 83 13.58 27.91 -1.70
N ILE A 84 12.46 27.33 -2.15
CA ILE A 84 11.23 27.21 -1.36
C ILE A 84 11.24 25.90 -0.57
N GLY A 85 11.16 26.05 0.76
CA GLY A 85 11.07 24.95 1.71
C GLY A 85 9.70 24.28 1.76
N ALA A 86 9.29 23.82 2.94
CA ALA A 86 7.88 23.54 3.20
C ALA A 86 7.20 24.85 3.64
N ASP A 87 6.13 25.22 2.96
CA ASP A 87 5.38 26.45 3.22
C ASP A 87 3.91 26.07 3.45
N GLU A 88 3.42 26.28 4.68
CA GLU A 88 2.05 25.89 5.05
C GLU A 88 0.98 26.75 4.39
N GLU A 89 1.30 27.96 3.95
CA GLU A 89 0.35 28.81 3.24
C GLU A 89 0.18 28.31 1.80
N LEU A 90 1.29 27.94 1.14
CA LEU A 90 1.29 27.60 -0.29
C LEU A 90 1.16 26.10 -0.58
N MET A 91 1.37 25.23 0.42
CA MET A 91 1.37 23.77 0.26
C MET A 91 0.50 23.05 1.29
N PHE A 92 0.13 21.80 0.99
CA PHE A 92 -0.52 20.86 1.91
C PHE A 92 0.51 20.12 2.76
N VAL A 93 1.22 20.84 3.65
CA VAL A 93 2.24 20.28 4.54
C VAL A 93 1.60 19.30 5.51
N ASN A 94 0.57 19.75 6.24
CA ASN A 94 -0.25 18.92 7.12
C ASN A 94 -1.44 18.33 6.37
N ALA A 95 -1.99 17.22 6.88
CA ALA A 95 -3.25 16.68 6.37
C ALA A 95 -4.39 17.62 6.78
N THR A 96 -5.26 17.94 5.83
CA THR A 96 -6.35 18.90 6.05
C THR A 96 -7.63 18.27 6.63
N GLY A 97 -7.65 16.95 6.84
CA GLY A 97 -8.79 16.20 7.37
C GLY A 97 -8.48 14.73 7.58
N SER A 98 -9.46 13.97 8.10
CA SER A 98 -9.35 12.52 8.19
C SER A 98 -9.83 11.89 6.88
N TYR A 99 -8.95 11.17 6.18
CA TYR A 99 -9.35 10.47 4.95
C TYR A 99 -10.27 9.26 5.20
N ARG A 100 -10.58 8.97 6.47
CA ARG A 100 -11.40 7.83 6.94
C ARG A 100 -12.90 8.12 6.95
N GLU A 101 -13.30 9.32 6.55
CA GLU A 101 -14.69 9.74 6.39
C GLU A 101 -15.35 9.05 5.19
N TYR A 102 -14.58 8.74 4.15
CA TYR A 102 -15.05 7.97 3.00
C TYR A 102 -14.94 6.49 3.31
N LYS A 103 -16.05 5.76 3.21
CA LYS A 103 -16.04 4.30 3.32
C LYS A 103 -16.65 3.68 2.08
N SER A 104 -16.16 2.51 1.73
CA SER A 104 -16.75 1.72 0.67
C SER A 104 -18.19 1.37 1.05
N THR A 105 -19.12 1.52 0.11
CA THR A 105 -20.52 1.10 0.32
C THR A 105 -20.58 -0.41 0.55
N GLU A 106 -19.72 -1.15 -0.17
CA GLU A 106 -19.53 -2.58 -0.04
C GLU A 106 -18.12 -2.86 0.45
N PRO A 107 -17.91 -3.78 1.42
CA PRO A 107 -16.57 -4.08 1.92
C PRO A 107 -15.58 -4.43 0.80
N ILE A 108 -14.34 -3.94 0.91
CA ILE A 108 -13.23 -4.28 -0.01
C ILE A 108 -12.73 -5.72 0.13
N TYR A 109 -13.39 -6.53 0.97
CA TYR A 109 -13.03 -7.91 1.28
C TYR A 109 -14.26 -8.83 1.29
N TYR A 110 -14.05 -10.10 0.98
CA TYR A 110 -15.00 -11.18 1.25
C TYR A 110 -14.87 -11.64 2.69
N THR A 111 -16.00 -12.00 3.31
CA THR A 111 -16.05 -12.53 4.68
C THR A 111 -16.46 -13.99 4.64
N PHE A 112 -15.67 -14.84 5.29
CA PHE A 112 -15.93 -16.26 5.49
C PHE A 112 -15.94 -16.57 6.99
N TYR A 113 -16.71 -17.59 7.38
CA TYR A 113 -16.70 -18.14 8.72
C TYR A 113 -16.19 -19.57 8.66
N LEU A 114 -15.15 -19.88 9.45
CA LEU A 114 -14.56 -21.20 9.43
C LEU A 114 -15.51 -22.22 10.05
N GLY A 115 -15.72 -23.32 9.34
CA GLY A 115 -16.45 -24.49 9.83
C GLY A 115 -15.51 -25.52 10.47
N LYS A 116 -16.10 -26.63 10.94
CA LYS A 116 -15.34 -27.80 11.41
C LYS A 116 -14.46 -28.39 10.30
N ASN A 117 -14.96 -28.38 9.06
CA ASN A 117 -14.20 -28.73 7.87
C ASN A 117 -13.80 -27.44 7.15
N LEU A 118 -12.51 -27.30 6.87
CA LEU A 118 -11.94 -26.12 6.22
C LEU A 118 -12.04 -26.20 4.68
N LYS A 119 -12.15 -27.40 4.09
CA LYS A 119 -12.17 -27.57 2.64
C LYS A 119 -13.24 -26.73 1.94
N PRO A 120 -14.52 -26.73 2.39
CA PRO A 120 -15.56 -25.94 1.74
C PRO A 120 -15.28 -24.43 1.73
N THR A 121 -14.59 -23.92 2.76
CA THR A 121 -14.19 -22.51 2.80
C THR A 121 -13.15 -22.22 1.70
N PHE A 122 -12.15 -23.08 1.52
CA PHE A 122 -11.17 -22.91 0.43
C PHE A 122 -11.79 -23.11 -0.96
N ASP A 123 -12.68 -24.07 -1.13
CA ASP A 123 -13.43 -24.25 -2.39
C ASP A 123 -14.19 -22.96 -2.76
N GLN A 124 -14.85 -22.32 -1.78
CA GLN A 124 -15.52 -21.03 -1.97
C GLN A 124 -14.54 -19.87 -2.23
N ILE A 125 -13.39 -19.84 -1.56
CA ILE A 125 -12.38 -18.81 -1.83
C ILE A 125 -11.95 -18.90 -3.30
N PHE A 126 -11.54 -20.08 -3.78
CA PHE A 126 -11.07 -20.23 -5.15
C PHE A 126 -12.16 -20.07 -6.22
N SER A 127 -13.45 -20.22 -5.87
CA SER A 127 -14.53 -19.88 -6.81
C SER A 127 -14.78 -18.37 -6.97
N LEU A 128 -14.31 -17.54 -6.03
CA LEU A 128 -14.38 -16.08 -6.12
C LEU A 128 -13.16 -15.48 -6.83
N TYR A 129 -12.00 -16.14 -6.76
CA TYR A 129 -10.78 -15.72 -7.45
C TYR A 129 -10.60 -16.51 -8.75
N ASN A 130 -11.37 -16.12 -9.77
CA ASN A 130 -11.32 -16.74 -11.09
C ASN A 130 -10.08 -16.28 -11.85
N PHE A 131 -9.17 -17.22 -12.09
CA PHE A 131 -8.09 -17.08 -13.06
C PHE A 131 -8.49 -17.78 -14.36
N ASP A 132 -8.19 -17.16 -15.50
CA ASP A 132 -8.36 -17.75 -16.82
C ASP A 132 -7.39 -18.93 -17.03
N ALA A 133 -6.21 -18.87 -16.40
CA ALA A 133 -5.24 -19.96 -16.41
C ALA A 133 -5.64 -21.08 -15.42
N PRO A 134 -5.51 -22.35 -15.81
CA PRO A 134 -5.90 -23.47 -14.95
C PRO A 134 -4.94 -23.62 -13.77
N PHE A 135 -5.48 -24.13 -12.67
CA PHE A 135 -4.65 -24.63 -11.57
C PHE A 135 -3.99 -25.96 -11.95
N GLU A 136 -2.73 -26.14 -11.56
CA GLU A 136 -1.99 -27.39 -11.75
C GLU A 136 -2.67 -28.55 -11.02
N ASN A 137 -2.97 -28.37 -9.73
CA ASN A 137 -3.71 -29.34 -8.93
C ASN A 137 -4.36 -28.65 -7.71
N LEU A 138 -5.56 -28.11 -7.91
CA LEU A 138 -6.24 -27.34 -6.88
C LEU A 138 -6.61 -28.19 -5.64
N GLU A 139 -7.03 -29.45 -5.83
CA GLU A 139 -7.38 -30.34 -4.72
C GLU A 139 -6.18 -30.62 -3.80
N ARG A 140 -4.99 -30.86 -4.39
CA ARG A 140 -3.73 -30.99 -3.63
C ARG A 140 -3.44 -29.73 -2.83
N ASP A 141 -3.54 -28.57 -3.47
CA ASP A 141 -3.20 -27.30 -2.83
C ASP A 141 -4.18 -26.98 -1.69
N ILE A 142 -5.48 -27.23 -1.87
CA ILE A 142 -6.49 -27.13 -0.82
C ILE A 142 -6.18 -28.09 0.34
N HIS A 143 -5.73 -29.32 0.05
CA HIS A 143 -5.31 -30.25 1.10
C HIS A 143 -4.13 -29.68 1.93
N TYR A 144 -3.12 -29.09 1.28
CA TYR A 144 -2.01 -28.44 2.00
C TYR A 144 -2.44 -27.21 2.78
N LEU A 145 -3.34 -26.39 2.24
CA LEU A 145 -3.89 -25.22 2.89
C LEU A 145 -4.69 -25.58 4.15
N THR A 146 -5.59 -26.55 4.05
CA THR A 146 -6.39 -27.04 5.19
C THR A 146 -5.52 -27.65 6.27
N THR A 147 -4.54 -28.47 5.90
CA THR A 147 -3.58 -29.09 6.83
C THR A 147 -2.74 -28.03 7.55
N THR A 148 -2.22 -27.05 6.81
CA THR A 148 -1.41 -25.96 7.36
C THR A 148 -2.21 -25.08 8.30
N LEU A 149 -3.41 -24.65 7.89
CA LEU A 149 -4.27 -23.80 8.73
C LEU A 149 -4.70 -24.54 9.99
N SER A 150 -5.16 -25.79 9.87
CA SER A 150 -5.56 -26.58 11.04
C SER A 150 -4.41 -26.78 12.03
N SER A 151 -3.20 -27.04 11.54
CA SER A 151 -2.04 -27.25 12.41
C SER A 151 -1.63 -25.97 13.15
N ASN A 152 -1.65 -24.83 12.46
CA ASN A 152 -1.35 -23.52 13.07
C ASN A 152 -2.42 -23.12 14.09
N LEU A 153 -3.70 -23.31 13.80
CA LEU A 153 -4.77 -23.02 14.76
C LEU A 153 -4.66 -23.88 16.02
N LYS A 154 -4.36 -25.17 15.87
CA LYS A 154 -4.12 -26.07 17.01
C LYS A 154 -2.91 -25.63 17.84
N ALA A 155 -1.83 -25.17 17.21
CA ALA A 155 -0.67 -24.61 17.89
C ALA A 155 -0.99 -23.35 18.72
N LEU A 156 -2.04 -22.61 18.33
CA LEU A 156 -2.59 -21.48 19.09
C LEU A 156 -3.64 -21.90 20.13
N ALA A 157 -3.71 -23.20 20.48
CA ALA A 157 -4.69 -23.79 21.38
C ALA A 157 -6.16 -23.58 20.95
N VAL A 158 -6.40 -23.38 19.65
CA VAL A 158 -7.75 -23.27 19.08
C VAL A 158 -8.22 -24.67 18.67
N SER A 159 -9.12 -25.25 19.48
CA SER A 159 -9.69 -26.58 19.24
C SER A 159 -11.01 -26.55 18.45
N ASN A 160 -11.73 -25.42 18.49
CA ASN A 160 -12.96 -25.19 17.73
C ASN A 160 -12.76 -24.00 16.78
N PHE A 161 -12.96 -24.24 15.48
CA PHE A 161 -12.84 -23.19 14.46
C PHE A 161 -14.10 -22.34 14.32
N THR A 162 -15.22 -22.79 14.91
CA THR A 162 -16.50 -22.10 14.86
C THR A 162 -16.38 -20.71 15.49
N GLY A 163 -16.78 -19.68 14.74
CA GLY A 163 -16.67 -18.27 15.18
C GLY A 163 -15.37 -17.58 14.76
N ILE A 164 -14.42 -18.30 14.15
CA ILE A 164 -13.28 -17.67 13.48
C ILE A 164 -13.77 -17.06 12.18
N ARG A 165 -13.60 -15.75 12.06
CA ARG A 165 -13.90 -15.00 10.85
C ARG A 165 -12.63 -14.83 10.02
N LEU A 166 -12.71 -15.13 8.74
CA LEU A 166 -11.68 -14.89 7.74
C LEU A 166 -12.15 -13.78 6.81
N GLU A 167 -11.35 -12.73 6.68
CA GLU A 167 -11.61 -11.65 5.72
C GLU A 167 -10.50 -11.67 4.66
N ILE A 168 -10.85 -11.68 3.36
CA ILE A 168 -9.88 -11.70 2.26
C ILE A 168 -10.17 -10.55 1.31
N LEU A 169 -9.16 -9.72 1.02
CA LEU A 169 -9.28 -8.60 0.08
C LEU A 169 -9.73 -9.10 -1.30
N LYS A 170 -10.73 -8.43 -1.89
CA LYS A 170 -11.23 -8.74 -3.23
C LYS A 170 -10.11 -8.60 -4.28
N SER A 171 -9.22 -7.63 -4.08
CA SER A 171 -8.08 -7.36 -4.95
C SER A 171 -6.94 -8.36 -4.76
N ILE A 172 -6.38 -8.82 -5.88
CA ILE A 172 -5.17 -9.65 -5.91
C ILE A 172 -3.95 -8.76 -6.05
N PHE A 173 -2.92 -9.06 -5.26
CA PHE A 173 -1.67 -8.32 -5.27
C PHE A 173 -0.66 -9.04 -6.17
N PHE A 174 -0.21 -8.40 -7.24
CA PHE A 174 0.75 -8.99 -8.18
C PHE A 174 2.13 -8.39 -8.01
N ARG A 175 3.16 -9.25 -8.01
CA ARG A 175 4.55 -8.80 -8.04
C ARG A 175 5.45 -9.84 -8.69
N ASN A 176 6.21 -9.40 -9.69
CA ASN A 176 7.10 -10.26 -10.47
C ASN A 176 6.34 -11.49 -11.02
N LYS A 177 6.62 -12.68 -10.48
CA LYS A 177 6.01 -13.95 -10.89
C LYS A 177 4.96 -14.47 -9.91
N GLY A 178 4.60 -13.68 -8.90
CA GLY A 178 3.66 -14.08 -7.85
C GLY A 178 2.38 -13.23 -7.87
N ALA A 179 1.26 -13.91 -7.66
CA ALA A 179 0.00 -13.31 -7.26
C ALA A 179 -0.22 -13.60 -5.77
N TYR A 180 -0.81 -12.69 -5.03
CA TYR A 180 -0.95 -12.82 -3.59
C TYR A 180 -2.40 -12.52 -3.23
N ILE A 181 -3.08 -13.53 -2.68
CA ILE A 181 -4.39 -13.37 -2.05
C ILE A 181 -4.12 -12.98 -0.60
N VAL A 182 -4.56 -11.79 -0.22
CA VAL A 182 -4.23 -11.16 1.06
C VAL A 182 -5.48 -11.08 1.93
N GLY A 183 -5.37 -11.55 3.15
CA GLY A 183 -6.46 -11.62 4.11
C GLY A 183 -6.00 -11.55 5.55
N ARG A 184 -6.97 -11.65 6.46
CA ARG A 184 -6.78 -11.67 7.90
C ARG A 184 -7.76 -12.59 8.59
N LEU A 185 -7.27 -13.35 9.56
CA LEU A 185 -8.07 -14.20 10.44
C LEU A 185 -8.36 -13.45 11.74
N TYR A 186 -9.59 -13.50 12.21
CA TYR A 186 -9.97 -13.03 13.54
C TYR A 186 -10.07 -14.21 14.49
N ILE A 187 -9.09 -14.31 15.39
CA ILE A 187 -9.06 -15.32 16.45
C ILE A 187 -9.20 -14.57 17.77
N HIS A 188 -10.27 -14.83 18.53
CA HIS A 188 -10.61 -14.09 19.77
C HIS A 188 -10.58 -12.56 19.58
N ASN A 189 -11.16 -12.08 18.48
CA ASN A 189 -11.20 -10.67 18.09
C ASN A 189 -9.83 -10.00 17.84
N ARG A 190 -8.76 -10.79 17.68
CA ARG A 190 -7.44 -10.30 17.27
C ARG A 190 -7.17 -10.67 15.80
N PRO A 191 -6.71 -9.72 14.98
CA PRO A 191 -6.35 -10.00 13.59
C PRO A 191 -5.00 -10.73 13.51
N TYR A 192 -4.96 -11.77 12.70
CA TYR A 192 -3.75 -12.50 12.32
C TYR A 192 -3.64 -12.49 10.80
N PRO A 193 -2.42 -12.38 10.24
CA PRO A 193 -2.26 -12.43 8.79
C PRO A 193 -2.78 -13.73 8.18
N PHE A 194 -3.29 -13.65 6.96
CA PHE A 194 -3.63 -14.79 6.12
C PHE A 194 -3.26 -14.45 4.69
N VAL A 195 -2.10 -14.89 4.22
CA VAL A 195 -1.63 -14.58 2.86
C VAL A 195 -1.30 -15.86 2.12
N MET A 196 -1.85 -16.01 0.91
CA MET A 196 -1.56 -17.11 0.00
C MET A 196 -0.81 -16.56 -1.21
N PRO A 197 0.49 -16.82 -1.34
CA PRO A 197 1.22 -16.62 -2.59
C PRO A 197 0.84 -17.71 -3.59
N LEU A 198 0.46 -17.30 -4.79
CA LEU A 198 0.21 -18.14 -5.95
C LEU A 198 1.33 -17.91 -6.96
N LEU A 199 1.86 -18.99 -7.51
CA LEU A 199 2.87 -18.98 -8.56
C LEU A 199 2.31 -19.64 -9.81
N HIS A 200 2.86 -19.27 -10.96
CA HIS A 200 2.51 -19.91 -12.23
C HIS A 200 3.67 -20.80 -12.70
N GLY A 201 3.53 -22.10 -12.47
CA GLY A 201 4.47 -23.13 -12.92
C GLY A 201 4.23 -23.52 -14.39
N GLU A 202 4.96 -24.54 -14.86
CA GLU A 202 4.79 -25.03 -16.23
C GLU A 202 3.39 -25.63 -16.47
N GLN A 203 2.87 -26.34 -15.48
CA GLN A 203 1.63 -27.11 -15.57
C GLN A 203 0.37 -26.32 -15.15
N GLY A 204 0.52 -25.11 -14.61
CA GLY A 204 -0.59 -24.27 -14.18
C GLY A 204 -0.25 -23.39 -12.98
N ILE A 205 -1.28 -22.76 -12.43
CA ILE A 205 -1.19 -22.00 -11.18
C ILE A 205 -1.20 -22.98 -9.99
N PHE A 206 -0.39 -22.70 -8.99
CA PHE A 206 -0.43 -23.42 -7.71
C PHE A 206 -0.22 -22.48 -6.54
N VAL A 207 -0.68 -22.89 -5.36
CA VAL A 207 -0.50 -22.15 -4.11
C VAL A 207 0.81 -22.60 -3.46
N ASP A 208 1.77 -21.69 -3.35
CA ASP A 208 3.13 -21.99 -2.88
C ASP A 208 3.19 -22.15 -1.36
N ALA A 209 2.42 -21.35 -0.63
CA ALA A 209 2.43 -21.34 0.83
C ALA A 209 1.15 -20.74 1.44
N LEU A 210 1.00 -20.92 2.76
CA LEU A 210 0.07 -20.16 3.58
C LEU A 210 0.82 -19.46 4.70
N LEU A 211 0.80 -18.13 4.69
CA LEU A 211 1.55 -17.30 5.61
C LEU A 211 0.61 -16.72 6.67
N LEU A 212 0.85 -17.11 7.92
CA LEU A 212 -0.02 -16.80 9.05
C LEU A 212 0.66 -15.94 10.13
N ARG A 213 1.96 -15.66 9.96
CA ARG A 213 2.76 -14.92 10.95
C ARG A 213 3.09 -13.53 10.45
N TYR A 214 3.09 -12.57 11.38
CA TYR A 214 3.41 -11.18 11.13
C TYR A 214 4.75 -11.00 10.41
N ASN A 215 5.82 -11.66 10.89
CA ASN A 215 7.17 -11.52 10.34
C ASN A 215 7.25 -12.01 8.88
N ASP A 216 6.59 -13.11 8.55
CA ASP A 216 6.59 -13.67 7.20
C ASP A 216 5.92 -12.69 6.23
N VAL A 217 4.75 -12.17 6.59
CA VAL A 217 4.01 -11.22 5.76
C VAL A 217 4.73 -9.87 5.68
N SER A 218 5.24 -9.36 6.79
CA SER A 218 6.00 -8.09 6.82
C SER A 218 7.23 -8.13 5.89
N SER A 219 7.89 -9.28 5.77
CA SER A 219 9.01 -9.48 4.84
C SER A 219 8.61 -9.40 3.36
N ILE A 220 7.37 -9.77 3.03
CA ILE A 220 6.80 -9.71 1.67
C ILE A 220 6.42 -8.27 1.34
N PHE A 221 5.94 -7.49 2.29
CA PHE A 221 5.63 -6.06 2.14
C PHE A 221 6.82 -5.15 2.54
N SER A 222 8.04 -5.67 2.47
CA SER A 222 9.26 -4.93 2.78
C SER A 222 9.54 -3.82 1.75
N TYR A 223 10.14 -2.72 2.22
CA TYR A 223 10.57 -1.59 1.39
C TYR A 223 11.69 -1.97 0.40
N ASN A 224 12.41 -3.07 0.66
CA ASN A 224 13.48 -3.59 -0.21
C ASN A 224 12.95 -4.37 -1.43
N ARG A 225 11.64 -4.41 -1.65
CA ARG A 225 11.01 -5.13 -2.76
C ARG A 225 10.27 -4.16 -3.67
N SER A 226 10.06 -4.57 -4.91
CA SER A 226 9.16 -3.86 -5.81
C SER A 226 7.75 -3.76 -5.22
N TYR A 227 7.05 -2.68 -5.58
CA TYR A 227 5.68 -2.44 -5.17
C TYR A 227 4.74 -3.46 -5.81
N PHE A 228 3.63 -3.74 -5.13
CA PHE A 228 2.57 -4.54 -5.69
C PHE A 228 1.80 -3.77 -6.76
N LEU A 229 1.48 -4.46 -7.84
CA LEU A 229 0.43 -4.09 -8.77
C LEU A 229 -0.87 -4.69 -8.21
N THR A 230 -1.76 -3.83 -7.76
CA THR A 230 -3.05 -4.23 -7.19
C THR A 230 -4.08 -3.20 -7.59
N ASP A 231 -5.29 -3.67 -7.88
CA ASP A 231 -6.42 -2.80 -8.19
C ASP A 231 -7.07 -2.36 -6.87
N VAL A 232 -7.18 -1.04 -6.66
CA VAL A 232 -7.55 -0.50 -5.36
C VAL A 232 -8.53 0.64 -5.54
N ASP A 233 -9.79 0.39 -5.17
CA ASP A 233 -10.85 1.40 -5.24
C ASP A 233 -10.67 2.48 -4.17
N ILE A 234 -10.59 2.06 -2.90
CA ILE A 234 -10.42 2.94 -1.75
C ILE A 234 -9.08 2.65 -1.06
N VAL A 235 -8.10 3.49 -1.40
CA VAL A 235 -6.69 3.30 -1.03
C VAL A 235 -6.49 3.21 0.47
N HIS A 236 -7.14 4.09 1.23
CA HIS A 236 -6.93 4.13 2.68
C HIS A 236 -7.53 2.92 3.40
N GLU A 237 -8.65 2.36 2.94
CA GLU A 237 -9.23 1.14 3.53
C GLU A 237 -8.29 -0.05 3.30
N THR A 238 -7.66 -0.11 2.12
CA THR A 238 -6.64 -1.13 1.83
C THR A 238 -5.43 -0.96 2.74
N VAL A 239 -4.95 0.27 2.94
CA VAL A 239 -3.85 0.56 3.88
C VAL A 239 -4.22 0.21 5.32
N ASP A 240 -5.42 0.56 5.79
CA ASP A 240 -5.89 0.22 7.14
C ASP A 240 -6.06 -1.31 7.29
N PHE A 241 -6.50 -2.03 6.25
CA PHE A 241 -6.52 -3.48 6.22
C PHE A 241 -5.11 -4.07 6.38
N LEU A 242 -4.15 -3.61 5.57
CA LEU A 242 -2.76 -4.04 5.64
C LEU A 242 -2.14 -3.71 6.99
N TYR A 243 -2.44 -2.54 7.57
CA TYR A 243 -1.95 -2.13 8.89
C TYR A 243 -2.45 -3.08 9.99
N SER A 244 -3.68 -3.59 9.89
CA SER A 244 -4.24 -4.52 10.88
C SER A 244 -3.48 -5.85 10.97
N ILE A 245 -2.84 -6.28 9.87
CA ILE A 245 -2.00 -7.49 9.83
C ILE A 245 -0.50 -7.17 9.87
N MET A 246 -0.12 -5.89 9.70
CA MET A 246 1.25 -5.41 9.73
C MET A 246 1.42 -4.14 10.61
N PRO A 247 1.09 -4.16 11.92
CA PRO A 247 1.01 -2.94 12.73
C PRO A 247 2.34 -2.24 13.02
N THR A 248 3.50 -2.89 12.82
CA THR A 248 4.80 -2.21 13.03
C THR A 248 5.32 -1.52 11.77
N LYS A 249 4.61 -1.60 10.64
CA LYS A 249 4.94 -0.83 9.44
C LYS A 249 4.32 0.55 9.51
N SER A 250 5.09 1.56 9.11
CA SER A 250 4.56 2.92 9.00
C SER A 250 3.50 2.99 7.89
N LEU A 251 2.56 3.92 8.00
CA LEU A 251 1.54 4.12 6.97
C LEU A 251 2.17 4.47 5.61
N GLY A 252 3.25 5.27 5.61
CA GLY A 252 4.01 5.59 4.40
C GLY A 252 4.58 4.36 3.71
N GLU A 253 5.11 3.39 4.46
CA GLU A 253 5.55 2.10 3.90
C GLU A 253 4.41 1.30 3.29
N LEU A 254 3.23 1.30 3.91
CA LEU A 254 2.07 0.58 3.40
C LEU A 254 1.55 1.20 2.10
N TYR A 255 1.44 2.53 2.01
CA TYR A 255 1.14 3.23 0.75
C TYR A 255 2.16 2.91 -0.34
N ASN A 256 3.45 2.91 -0.01
CA ASN A 256 4.50 2.52 -0.95
C ASN A 256 4.28 1.08 -1.43
N SER A 257 3.95 0.15 -0.53
CA SER A 257 3.81 -1.27 -0.86
C SER A 257 2.73 -1.56 -1.92
N ILE A 258 1.68 -0.72 -1.98
CA ILE A 258 0.61 -0.80 -3.00
C ILE A 258 0.84 0.14 -4.20
N GLY A 259 2.01 0.77 -4.28
CA GLY A 259 2.47 1.56 -5.44
C GLY A 259 2.19 3.06 -5.38
N PHE A 260 1.81 3.60 -4.23
CA PHE A 260 1.61 5.05 -4.03
C PHE A 260 2.87 5.72 -3.44
N GLU A 261 4.03 5.54 -4.10
CA GLU A 261 5.35 6.01 -3.62
C GLU A 261 5.35 7.50 -3.23
N LYS A 262 4.79 8.34 -4.08
CA LYS A 262 4.77 9.80 -3.89
C LYS A 262 3.92 10.18 -2.68
N HIS A 263 2.79 9.51 -2.49
CA HIS A 263 1.97 9.71 -1.31
C HIS A 263 2.63 9.17 -0.04
N GLY A 264 3.28 8.00 -0.11
CA GLY A 264 4.03 7.49 1.03
C GLY A 264 5.17 8.41 1.48
N LYS A 265 5.79 9.17 0.57
CA LYS A 265 6.73 10.26 0.91
C LYS A 265 6.05 11.41 1.67
N THR A 266 4.88 11.85 1.23
CA THR A 266 4.09 12.88 1.94
C THR A 266 3.71 12.41 3.34
N VAL A 267 3.24 11.18 3.48
CA VAL A 267 2.87 10.59 4.78
C VAL A 267 4.08 10.47 5.69
N PHE A 268 5.22 9.98 5.17
CA PHE A 268 6.47 9.92 5.92
C PHE A 268 6.92 11.30 6.41
N TYR A 269 6.88 12.32 5.55
CA TYR A 269 7.27 13.67 5.92
C TYR A 269 6.36 14.24 7.02
N ARG A 270 5.05 14.02 6.93
CA ARG A 270 4.07 14.41 7.96
C ARG A 270 4.36 13.74 9.30
N ASP A 271 4.66 12.44 9.29
CA ASP A 271 5.00 11.69 10.50
C ASP A 271 6.33 12.17 11.10
N PHE A 272 7.31 12.48 10.26
CA PHE A 272 8.61 13.01 10.66
C PHE A 272 8.51 14.40 11.31
N VAL A 273 7.78 15.35 10.69
CA VAL A 273 7.55 16.69 11.27
C VAL A 273 6.81 16.57 12.61
N ARG A 274 5.83 15.66 12.71
CA ARG A 274 5.13 15.39 13.96
C ARG A 274 6.04 14.81 15.05
N HIS A 275 6.98 13.93 14.68
CA HIS A 275 8.00 13.40 15.60
C HIS A 275 8.85 14.53 16.16
N LEU A 276 9.45 15.35 15.29
CA LEU A 276 10.27 16.50 15.69
C LEU A 276 9.53 17.48 16.60
N ALA A 277 8.24 17.70 16.38
CA ALA A 277 7.43 18.59 17.22
C ALA A 277 7.09 18.00 18.61
N ARG A 278 7.26 16.69 18.81
CA ARG A 278 6.86 15.97 20.04
C ARG A 278 8.03 15.41 20.84
N THR A 279 9.24 15.45 20.29
CA THR A 279 10.44 14.90 20.91
C THR A 279 11.52 15.96 21.05
N GLU A 280 12.39 15.79 22.04
CA GLU A 280 13.62 16.59 22.17
C GLU A 280 14.81 15.99 21.41
N ASP A 281 14.54 15.00 20.55
CA ASP A 281 15.56 14.33 19.74
C ASP A 281 16.35 15.34 18.90
N LYS A 282 17.66 15.13 18.83
CA LYS A 282 18.58 15.93 18.01
C LYS A 282 19.08 15.12 16.82
N PHE A 283 19.41 15.81 15.74
CA PHE A 283 20.13 15.20 14.64
C PHE A 283 21.55 14.86 15.06
N VAL A 284 21.89 13.59 15.01
CA VAL A 284 23.20 13.04 15.34
C VAL A 284 23.71 12.16 14.19
N ILE A 285 25.03 11.98 14.10
CA ILE A 285 25.63 11.07 13.12
C ILE A 285 25.18 9.64 13.43
N ALA A 286 24.77 8.91 12.39
CA ALA A 286 24.36 7.52 12.53
C ALA A 286 25.49 6.66 13.12
N PRO A 287 25.19 5.77 14.09
CA PRO A 287 26.19 4.91 14.69
C PRO A 287 26.76 3.96 13.63
N GLY A 288 28.08 3.79 13.63
CA GLY A 288 28.78 2.95 12.67
C GLY A 288 30.06 3.60 12.13
N ILE A 289 30.60 3.03 11.06
CA ILE A 289 31.79 3.55 10.39
C ILE A 289 31.39 4.74 9.50
N PRO A 290 32.01 5.93 9.67
CA PRO A 290 31.73 7.07 8.80
C PRO A 290 31.95 6.75 7.33
N GLY A 291 30.97 7.06 6.50
CA GLY A 291 31.07 6.91 5.05
C GLY A 291 32.01 7.96 4.45
N MET A 292 32.82 7.56 3.47
CA MET A 292 33.69 8.49 2.74
C MET A 292 32.95 9.30 1.66
N VAL A 293 31.70 8.94 1.36
CA VAL A 293 30.89 9.54 0.28
C VAL A 293 29.58 10.14 0.80
N MET A 294 28.97 9.52 1.81
CA MET A 294 27.65 9.89 2.32
C MET A 294 27.73 10.26 3.79
N ILE A 295 27.12 11.39 4.16
CA ILE A 295 26.85 11.74 5.55
C ILE A 295 25.51 11.11 5.93
N ALA A 296 25.52 10.23 6.93
CA ALA A 296 24.32 9.60 7.48
C ALA A 296 24.01 10.18 8.86
N ILE A 297 22.78 10.70 9.03
CA ILE A 297 22.29 11.25 10.29
C ILE A 297 20.95 10.63 10.67
N HIS A 298 20.62 10.62 11.96
CA HIS A 298 19.30 10.25 12.48
C HIS A 298 18.93 11.10 13.69
N THR A 299 17.69 10.98 14.15
CA THR A 299 17.21 11.61 15.39
C THR A 299 17.45 10.67 16.59
N ALA A 300 17.97 11.21 17.69
CA ALA A 300 18.13 10.51 18.96
C ALA A 300 18.04 11.46 20.15
N ILE A 301 17.59 10.94 21.30
CA ILE A 301 17.73 11.62 22.58
C ILE A 301 19.22 11.61 22.95
N LEU A 302 19.78 12.79 23.23
CA LEU A 302 21.15 12.95 23.73
C LEU A 302 21.20 12.87 25.26
#